data_AF-A0A817AKY5-F1
#
_entry.id   AF-A0A817AKY5-F1
#
_cell.length_a   1.000
_cell.length_b   1.000
_cell.length_c   1.000
_cell.angle_alpha   90.00
_cell.angle_beta   90.00
_cell.angle_gamma   90.00
#
_symmetry.space_group_name_H-M   'P 1'
#
loop_
_entity.id
_entity.type
_entity.pdbx_description
1 polymer ?
#
loop_
_entity_poly.entity_id
_entity_poly.type
_entity_poly.pdbx_seq_one_letter_code
_entity_poly.pdbx_strand_id
1 'polypeptide(L)'
;MCTSFLYILDIVINENINYKLKIYGITGDCPALRLILNFISHGGYYCCWLCYVRDEHICGKRPYKVELPMIMRNKSAYEDESNLAEEKNINVYGHLGVSVLSSILDIPLPDAVIIDYLHVTLLGHGKALISNIYYMLKPIHLSEVDNRLKRQNFPHYFNRKMRPISSFGFVKATEIKNILFYDLLPIFQLYLPIEKLSHLTLFVCFTRLLYAESIFGSNTSNVANKLFQHFYHDHDEEEEEEEEEEISIPVTQFRRGTGIIINKN
;
A
#
# COMPACT_ATOMS: atom_id res chain seq x y z
N MET A 1 4.30 -16.00 -2.86
CA MET A 1 5.02 -16.59 -1.71
C MET A 1 6.31 -15.79 -1.50
N CYS A 2 6.22 -14.71 -0.72
CA CYS A 2 7.39 -13.97 -0.26
C CYS A 2 7.18 -13.67 1.23
N THR A 3 7.10 -14.73 2.02
CA THR A 3 7.09 -14.63 3.48
C THR A 3 8.50 -14.25 3.93
N SER A 4 8.77 -12.96 4.00
CA SER A 4 9.97 -12.46 4.69
C SER A 4 9.64 -12.44 6.17
N PHE A 5 9.84 -13.58 6.83
CA PHE A 5 9.78 -13.63 8.28
C PHE A 5 11.13 -13.15 8.82
N LEU A 6 11.13 -12.13 9.68
CA LEU A 6 12.29 -11.86 10.52
C LEU A 6 12.25 -12.84 11.69
N TYR A 7 12.73 -14.07 11.48
CA TYR A 7 12.99 -15.01 12.58
C TYR A 7 14.37 -14.71 13.15
N ILE A 8 14.46 -14.39 14.44
CA ILE A 8 15.69 -14.55 15.21
C ILE A 8 15.56 -15.91 15.90
N LEU A 9 16.29 -16.90 15.38
CA LEU A 9 16.40 -18.26 15.92
C LEU A 9 17.41 -18.27 17.08
N ASP A 10 17.09 -18.98 18.16
CA ASP A 10 18.04 -19.28 19.23
C ASP A 10 19.02 -20.37 18.77
N ILE A 11 20.32 -20.05 18.81
CA ILE A 11 21.41 -21.03 18.74
C ILE A 11 21.99 -21.14 20.16
N VAL A 12 21.94 -22.32 20.75
CA VAL A 12 22.66 -22.60 22.00
C VAL A 12 24.14 -22.79 21.67
N ILE A 13 24.96 -21.78 22.01
CA ILE A 13 26.43 -21.83 21.89
C ILE A 13 27.00 -21.81 23.32
N ASN A 14 27.23 -22.99 23.89
CA ASN A 14 27.94 -23.29 25.15
C ASN A 14 27.23 -23.07 26.50
N GLU A 15 27.57 -23.95 27.46
CA GLU A 15 26.90 -24.24 28.73
C GLU A 15 26.98 -23.17 29.85
N ASN A 16 27.43 -21.94 29.59
CA ASN A 16 27.70 -20.96 30.66
C ASN A 16 27.26 -19.50 30.40
N ILE A 17 26.48 -19.23 29.35
CA ILE A 17 25.95 -17.87 29.10
C ILE A 17 24.46 -17.94 28.83
N ASN A 18 23.66 -17.32 29.70
CA ASN A 18 22.22 -17.15 29.51
C ASN A 18 21.95 -15.88 28.68
N TYR A 19 21.38 -16.06 27.49
CA TYR A 19 20.86 -14.96 26.68
C TYR A 19 19.36 -14.80 26.93
N LYS A 20 18.89 -13.57 27.10
CA LYS A 20 17.45 -13.25 27.10
C LYS A 20 17.06 -12.74 25.73
N LEU A 21 16.30 -13.55 24.98
CA LEU A 21 15.70 -13.12 23.72
C LEU A 21 14.55 -12.16 24.01
N LYS A 22 14.44 -11.11 23.19
CA LYS A 22 13.27 -10.22 23.16
C LYS A 22 12.78 -10.06 21.73
N ILE A 23 11.49 -10.23 21.52
CA ILE A 23 10.84 -10.11 20.21
C ILE A 23 10.06 -8.80 20.19
N TYR A 24 10.63 -7.82 19.48
CA TYR A 24 10.10 -6.45 19.43
C TYR A 24 9.02 -6.24 18.36
N GLY A 25 8.95 -7.09 17.33
CA GLY A 25 7.93 -6.90 16.31
C GLY A 25 7.95 -7.93 15.21
N ILE A 26 6.89 -7.87 14.41
CA ILE A 26 6.64 -8.74 13.27
C ILE A 26 6.41 -7.91 12.02
N THR A 27 6.92 -8.40 10.91
CA THR A 27 6.75 -7.78 9.60
C THR A 27 6.47 -8.87 8.58
N GLY A 28 5.78 -8.52 7.51
CA GLY A 28 5.38 -9.46 6.47
C GLY A 28 4.44 -8.82 5.47
N ASP A 29 4.17 -9.54 4.39
CA ASP A 29 3.10 -9.17 3.48
C ASP A 29 1.72 -9.36 4.16
N CYS A 30 0.73 -8.57 3.75
CA CYS A 30 -0.61 -8.61 4.35
C CYS A 30 -1.22 -10.03 4.41
N PRO A 31 -1.05 -10.92 3.41
CA PRO A 31 -1.53 -12.28 3.47
C PRO A 31 -0.87 -13.15 4.56
N ALA A 32 0.40 -12.93 4.89
CA ALA A 32 1.05 -13.64 5.99
C ALA A 32 0.62 -13.06 7.34
N LEU A 33 0.64 -11.73 7.47
CA LEU A 33 0.24 -11.05 8.71
C LEU A 33 -1.19 -11.39 9.11
N ARG A 34 -2.15 -11.44 8.17
CA ARG A 34 -3.54 -11.80 8.52
C ARG A 34 -3.66 -13.16 9.22
N LEU A 35 -2.85 -14.15 8.79
CA LEU A 35 -2.93 -15.51 9.32
C LEU A 35 -2.35 -15.56 10.73
N ILE A 36 -1.23 -14.88 10.93
CA ILE A 36 -0.53 -14.80 12.22
C ILE A 36 -1.37 -14.01 13.23
N LEU A 37 -1.96 -12.90 12.79
CA LEU A 37 -2.74 -11.99 13.62
C LEU A 37 -4.17 -12.49 13.88
N ASN A 38 -4.58 -13.58 13.24
CA ASN A 38 -5.96 -14.08 13.24
C ASN A 38 -6.97 -12.98 12.85
N PHE A 39 -6.73 -12.39 11.68
CA PHE A 39 -7.42 -11.19 11.20
C PHE A 39 -8.06 -11.44 9.83
N ILE A 40 -9.08 -10.65 9.50
CA ILE A 40 -9.72 -10.70 8.19
C ILE A 40 -8.73 -10.36 7.07
N SER A 41 -8.99 -10.86 5.86
CA SER A 41 -8.22 -10.50 4.68
C SER A 41 -8.31 -9.01 4.34
N HIS A 42 -7.31 -8.50 3.62
CA HIS A 42 -7.23 -7.13 3.11
C HIS A 42 -8.45 -6.63 2.30
N GLY A 43 -9.35 -7.52 1.85
CA GLY A 43 -10.62 -7.16 1.23
C GLY A 43 -11.80 -7.46 2.15
N GLY A 44 -11.76 -7.01 3.40
CA GLY A 44 -12.84 -7.17 4.37
C GLY A 44 -13.00 -5.94 5.24
N TYR A 45 -14.17 -5.77 5.84
CA TYR A 45 -14.43 -4.66 6.76
C TYR A 45 -13.45 -4.61 7.91
N TYR A 46 -12.93 -3.41 8.19
CA TYR A 46 -11.97 -3.15 9.26
C TYR A 46 -10.69 -3.97 9.15
N CYS A 47 -10.17 -4.20 7.93
CA CYS A 47 -9.01 -5.05 7.70
C CYS A 47 -7.66 -4.49 8.18
N CYS A 48 -7.60 -3.22 8.60
CA CYS A 48 -6.38 -2.64 9.14
C CYS A 48 -6.19 -3.06 10.61
N TRP A 49 -5.01 -3.61 10.91
CA TRP A 49 -4.60 -3.97 12.27
C TRP A 49 -4.21 -2.76 13.13
N LEU A 50 -3.99 -1.58 12.54
CA LEU A 50 -3.60 -0.37 13.29
C LEU A 50 -4.75 0.61 13.52
N CYS A 51 -5.80 0.59 12.70
CA CYS A 51 -6.89 1.56 12.78
C CYS A 51 -8.27 0.93 12.52
N TYR A 52 -9.32 1.69 12.81
CA TYR A 52 -10.72 1.29 12.59
C TYR A 52 -11.30 1.79 11.26
N VAL A 53 -10.45 2.10 10.27
CA VAL A 53 -10.96 2.50 8.96
C VAL A 53 -11.74 1.35 8.34
N ARG A 54 -12.97 1.65 7.94
CA ARG A 54 -13.87 0.72 7.27
C ARG A 54 -13.82 0.99 5.77
N ASP A 55 -13.70 -0.05 4.95
CA ASP A 55 -13.87 0.07 3.51
C ASP A 55 -15.35 0.19 3.13
N GLU A 56 -15.60 0.89 2.04
CA GLU A 56 -16.91 0.95 1.41
C GLU A 56 -16.85 0.27 0.05
N HIS A 57 -17.93 -0.41 -0.34
CA HIS A 57 -18.03 -1.02 -1.65
C HIS A 57 -18.70 -0.03 -2.60
N ILE A 58 -17.90 0.69 -3.39
CA ILE A 58 -18.40 1.66 -4.37
C ILE A 58 -18.03 1.15 -5.76
N CYS A 59 -19.03 0.86 -6.60
CA CYS A 59 -18.86 0.48 -8.01
C CYS A 59 -17.83 -0.65 -8.28
N GLY A 60 -17.74 -1.63 -7.38
CA GLY A 60 -16.78 -2.75 -7.50
C GLY A 60 -15.35 -2.42 -7.10
N LYS A 61 -15.08 -1.18 -6.70
CA LYS A 61 -13.88 -0.75 -5.98
C LYS A 61 -14.13 -0.77 -4.48
N ARG A 62 -13.05 -0.78 -3.71
CA ARG A 62 -13.06 -0.64 -2.25
C ARG A 62 -12.20 0.54 -1.83
N PRO A 63 -12.70 1.78 -1.98
CA PRO A 63 -12.05 2.93 -1.38
C PRO A 63 -12.05 2.79 0.14
N TYR A 64 -10.93 3.16 0.75
CA TYR A 64 -10.86 3.42 2.18
C TYR A 64 -11.07 4.90 2.35
N LYS A 65 -12.24 5.32 2.81
CA LYS A 65 -12.50 6.72 3.13
C LYS A 65 -11.70 7.07 4.38
N VAL A 66 -10.70 7.94 4.25
CA VAL A 66 -9.89 8.36 5.39
C VAL A 66 -10.53 9.59 6.01
N GLU A 67 -11.26 9.38 7.11
CA GLU A 67 -11.65 10.47 8.00
C GLU A 67 -10.46 10.83 8.88
N LEU A 68 -10.00 12.09 8.80
CA LEU A 68 -8.95 12.62 9.66
C LEU A 68 -9.55 13.38 10.85
N PRO A 69 -9.08 13.14 12.09
CA PRO A 69 -8.01 12.23 12.47
C PRO A 69 -8.45 10.76 12.48
N MET A 70 -7.56 9.87 12.02
CA MET A 70 -7.83 8.43 11.97
C MET A 70 -7.90 7.83 13.38
N ILE A 71 -8.93 7.02 13.63
CA ILE A 71 -9.09 6.32 14.91
C ILE A 71 -8.19 5.09 14.94
N MET A 72 -7.16 5.15 15.77
CA MET A 72 -6.16 4.09 15.95
C MET A 72 -6.62 3.06 16.98
N ARG A 73 -6.28 1.79 16.74
CA ARG A 73 -6.43 0.71 17.72
C ARG A 73 -5.41 0.88 18.82
N ASN A 74 -5.85 0.72 20.05
CA ASN A 74 -4.96 0.64 21.21
C ASN A 74 -4.85 -0.82 21.69
N LYS A 75 -3.88 -1.08 22.55
CA LYS A 75 -3.55 -2.42 23.06
C LYS A 75 -4.72 -3.11 23.73
N SER A 76 -5.40 -2.40 24.64
CA SER A 76 -6.54 -2.96 25.40
C SER A 76 -7.67 -3.31 24.46
N ALA A 77 -8.06 -2.37 23.58
CA ALA A 77 -9.15 -2.60 22.64
C ALA A 77 -8.84 -3.76 21.68
N TYR A 78 -7.60 -3.84 21.17
CA TYR A 78 -7.17 -4.94 20.31
C TYR A 78 -7.28 -6.30 21.02
N GLU A 79 -6.84 -6.38 22.27
CA GLU A 79 -6.92 -7.61 23.08
C GLU A 79 -8.36 -8.00 23.40
N ASP A 80 -9.17 -7.06 23.87
CA ASP A 80 -10.59 -7.26 24.20
C ASP A 80 -11.39 -7.72 22.97
N GLU A 81 -11.17 -7.10 21.80
CA GLU A 81 -11.83 -7.45 20.54
C GLU A 81 -11.39 -8.82 20.03
N SER A 82 -10.11 -9.16 20.14
CA SER A 82 -9.58 -10.49 19.80
C SER A 82 -10.17 -11.58 20.70
N ASN A 83 -10.22 -11.36 22.02
CA ASN A 83 -10.80 -12.30 22.96
C ASN A 83 -12.30 -12.49 22.70
N LEU A 84 -13.02 -11.39 22.47
CA LEU A 84 -14.44 -11.44 22.14
C LEU A 84 -14.72 -12.21 20.84
N ALA A 85 -13.89 -12.00 19.81
CA ALA A 85 -13.98 -12.71 18.55
C ALA A 85 -13.77 -14.23 18.72
N GLU A 86 -12.78 -14.62 19.54
CA GLU A 86 -12.48 -16.03 19.87
C GLU A 86 -13.63 -16.68 20.66
N GLU A 87 -14.07 -16.04 21.75
CA GLU A 87 -15.10 -16.57 22.65
C GLU A 87 -16.45 -16.74 21.96
N LYS A 88 -16.84 -15.77 21.12
CA LYS A 88 -18.13 -15.77 20.43
C LYS A 88 -18.05 -16.40 19.04
N ASN A 89 -16.85 -16.68 18.53
CA ASN A 89 -16.60 -17.14 17.17
C ASN A 89 -17.29 -16.24 16.11
N ILE A 90 -17.14 -14.93 16.26
CA ILE A 90 -17.68 -13.90 15.36
C ILE A 90 -16.58 -12.93 14.94
N ASN A 91 -16.77 -12.25 13.82
CA ASN A 91 -15.91 -11.13 13.45
C ASN A 91 -16.20 -9.93 14.35
N VAL A 92 -15.16 -9.41 15.02
CA VAL A 92 -15.23 -8.18 15.82
C VAL A 92 -14.24 -7.18 15.23
N TYR A 93 -14.73 -6.18 14.49
CA TYR A 93 -13.89 -5.18 13.82
C TYR A 93 -12.69 -5.78 13.08
N GLY A 94 -12.88 -6.85 12.32
CA GLY A 94 -11.80 -7.49 11.55
C GLY A 94 -11.04 -8.59 12.31
N HIS A 95 -11.14 -8.65 13.64
CA HIS A 95 -10.60 -9.76 14.44
C HIS A 95 -11.40 -11.04 14.19
N LEU A 96 -10.69 -12.17 14.02
CA LEU A 96 -11.27 -13.51 13.93
C LEU A 96 -10.94 -14.37 15.17
N GLY A 97 -10.11 -13.83 16.07
CA GLY A 97 -9.75 -14.43 17.36
C GLY A 97 -8.43 -13.84 17.87
N VAL A 98 -7.78 -14.56 18.77
CA VAL A 98 -6.48 -14.19 19.36
C VAL A 98 -5.35 -14.57 18.41
N SER A 99 -4.34 -13.72 18.29
CA SER A 99 -3.14 -14.03 17.51
C SER A 99 -2.31 -15.13 18.19
N VAL A 100 -1.75 -16.02 17.39
CA VAL A 100 -0.81 -17.05 17.87
C VAL A 100 0.46 -16.46 18.47
N LEU A 101 0.76 -15.18 18.22
CA LEU A 101 1.94 -14.50 18.74
C LEU A 101 1.65 -13.63 19.96
N SER A 102 0.39 -13.47 20.39
CA SER A 102 0.04 -12.61 21.53
C SER A 102 0.79 -12.98 22.82
N SER A 103 1.08 -14.27 23.04
CA SER A 103 1.82 -14.77 24.21
C SER A 103 3.35 -14.80 24.04
N ILE A 104 3.85 -14.57 22.82
CA ILE A 104 5.27 -14.69 22.46
C ILE A 104 5.93 -13.32 22.35
N LEU A 105 5.18 -12.29 21.97
CA LEU A 105 5.71 -10.94 21.76
C LEU A 105 5.92 -10.20 23.09
N ASP A 106 7.08 -9.56 23.24
CA ASP A 106 7.33 -8.66 24.38
C ASP A 106 6.62 -7.31 24.22
N ILE A 107 6.34 -6.91 22.98
CA ILE A 107 5.52 -5.74 22.66
C ILE A 107 4.10 -6.25 22.32
N PRO A 108 3.06 -5.73 22.99
CA PRO A 108 1.69 -6.17 22.72
C PRO A 108 1.22 -5.70 21.33
N LEU A 109 0.28 -6.46 20.76
CA LEU A 109 -0.41 -6.06 19.55
C LEU A 109 -1.36 -4.86 19.83
N PRO A 110 -1.58 -3.98 18.84
CA PRO A 110 -1.04 -4.02 17.48
C PRO A 110 0.36 -3.37 17.33
N ASP A 111 0.91 -2.76 18.39
CA ASP A 111 2.17 -2.00 18.35
C ASP A 111 3.38 -2.81 17.85
N ALA A 112 3.37 -4.13 18.02
CA ALA A 112 4.41 -5.01 17.51
C ALA A 112 4.37 -5.20 15.98
N VAL A 113 3.31 -4.77 15.28
CA VAL A 113 3.21 -4.92 13.84
C VAL A 113 3.99 -3.82 13.13
N ILE A 114 5.04 -4.21 12.41
CA ILE A 114 5.89 -3.32 11.62
C ILE A 114 5.44 -3.38 10.16
N ILE A 115 4.92 -2.25 9.66
CA ILE A 115 4.52 -2.11 8.26
C ILE A 115 5.74 -2.13 7.35
N ASP A 116 5.73 -3.04 6.37
CA ASP A 116 6.77 -3.10 5.36
C ASP A 116 6.53 -2.09 4.22
N TYR A 117 7.40 -1.08 4.16
CA TYR A 117 7.48 -0.09 3.09
C TYR A 117 7.52 -0.73 1.69
N LEU A 118 8.19 -1.88 1.55
CA LEU A 118 8.36 -2.56 0.27
C LEU A 118 7.02 -3.04 -0.28
N HIS A 119 6.22 -3.71 0.55
CA HIS A 119 4.96 -4.29 0.12
C HIS A 119 3.84 -3.26 0.07
N VAL A 120 3.79 -2.33 1.03
CA VAL A 120 2.69 -1.36 1.12
C VAL A 120 2.91 -0.17 0.20
N THR A 121 4.02 0.55 0.37
CA THR A 121 4.25 1.81 -0.36
C THR A 121 4.72 1.57 -1.78
N LEU A 122 5.67 0.65 -2.00
CA LEU A 122 6.22 0.41 -3.34
C LEU A 122 5.34 -0.51 -4.18
N LEU A 123 5.20 -1.79 -3.77
CA LEU A 123 4.46 -2.77 -4.58
C LEU A 123 2.94 -2.61 -4.52
N GLY A 124 2.41 -2.05 -3.44
CA GLY A 124 1.01 -1.71 -3.29
C GLY A 124 0.70 -0.40 -4.01
N HIS A 125 0.80 0.72 -3.30
CA HIS A 125 0.34 2.02 -3.80
C HIS A 125 1.17 2.52 -4.98
N GLY A 126 2.51 2.56 -4.88
CA GLY A 126 3.38 3.10 -5.92
C GLY A 126 3.24 2.38 -7.26
N LYS A 127 3.17 1.04 -7.26
CA LYS A 127 2.92 0.25 -8.48
C LYS A 127 1.56 0.57 -9.08
N ALA A 128 0.50 0.61 -8.27
CA ALA A 128 -0.85 0.91 -8.73
C ALA A 128 -0.92 2.33 -9.34
N LEU A 129 -0.38 3.32 -8.64
CA LEU A 129 -0.31 4.71 -9.07
C LEU A 129 0.42 4.84 -10.43
N ILE A 130 1.65 4.32 -10.54
CA ILE A 130 2.43 4.37 -11.79
C ILE A 130 1.69 3.67 -12.94
N SER A 131 1.05 2.53 -12.66
CA SER A 131 0.30 1.79 -13.68
C SER A 131 -0.92 2.58 -14.14
N ASN A 132 -1.69 3.17 -13.22
CA ASN A 132 -2.86 3.97 -13.54
C ASN A 132 -2.49 5.16 -14.43
N ILE A 133 -1.47 5.93 -14.04
CA ILE A 133 -0.98 7.06 -14.84
C ILE A 133 -0.57 6.58 -16.23
N TYR A 134 0.20 5.48 -16.32
CA TYR A 134 0.63 4.92 -17.59
C TYR A 134 -0.56 4.56 -18.49
N TYR A 135 -1.59 3.90 -17.97
CA TYR A 135 -2.76 3.50 -18.76
C TYR A 135 -3.70 4.66 -19.12
N MET A 136 -3.61 5.81 -18.44
CA MET A 136 -4.31 7.03 -18.84
C MET A 136 -3.66 7.74 -20.03
N LEU A 137 -2.40 7.42 -20.36
CA LEU A 137 -1.72 8.05 -21.48
C LEU A 137 -2.28 7.58 -22.83
N LYS A 138 -2.20 8.47 -23.83
CA LYS A 138 -2.53 8.11 -25.22
C LYS A 138 -1.63 6.97 -25.69
N PRO A 139 -2.12 6.02 -26.53
CA PRO A 139 -1.33 4.89 -27.01
C PRO A 139 0.03 5.24 -27.62
N ILE A 140 0.13 6.41 -28.27
CA ILE A 140 1.38 6.91 -28.84
C ILE A 140 2.47 7.15 -27.79
N HIS A 141 2.11 7.63 -26.59
CA HIS A 141 3.04 7.98 -25.53
C HIS A 141 3.52 6.76 -24.74
N LEU A 142 2.75 5.67 -24.72
CA LEU A 142 3.12 4.43 -24.00
C LEU A 142 4.50 3.91 -24.43
N SER A 143 4.72 3.83 -25.74
CA SER A 143 5.99 3.37 -26.30
C SER A 143 7.15 4.31 -25.99
N GLU A 144 6.89 5.61 -25.91
CA GLU A 144 7.90 6.63 -25.62
C GLU A 144 8.32 6.57 -24.14
N VAL A 145 7.37 6.43 -23.22
CA VAL A 145 7.61 6.25 -21.79
C VAL A 145 8.43 4.98 -21.53
N ASP A 146 8.02 3.85 -22.11
CA ASP A 146 8.73 2.58 -21.96
C ASP A 146 10.18 2.67 -22.49
N ASN A 147 10.39 3.38 -23.59
CA ASN A 147 11.72 3.60 -24.15
C ASN A 147 12.58 4.54 -23.30
N ARG A 148 11.99 5.60 -22.72
CA ARG A 148 12.69 6.50 -21.80
C ARG A 148 13.16 5.75 -20.56
N LEU A 149 12.29 4.99 -19.91
CA LEU A 149 12.63 4.18 -18.74
C LEU A 149 13.78 3.19 -19.03
N LYS A 150 13.72 2.49 -20.16
CA LYS A 150 14.77 1.53 -20.57
C LYS A 150 16.12 2.19 -20.82
N ARG A 151 16.13 3.43 -21.30
CA ARG A 151 17.34 4.18 -21.70
C ARG A 151 17.95 4.98 -20.57
N GLN A 152 17.34 5.00 -19.38
CA GLN A 152 17.89 5.72 -18.24
C GLN A 152 19.25 5.16 -17.82
N ASN A 153 20.18 6.09 -17.63
CA ASN A 153 21.52 5.78 -17.16
C ASN A 153 21.52 5.84 -15.65
N PHE A 154 21.66 4.67 -15.01
CA PHE A 154 21.80 4.60 -13.57
C PHE A 154 23.26 4.57 -13.15
N PRO A 155 23.60 5.11 -11.97
CA PRO A 155 24.91 4.91 -11.38
C PRO A 155 25.28 3.43 -11.28
N HIS A 156 26.57 3.10 -11.40
CA HIS A 156 27.06 1.71 -11.47
C HIS A 156 26.60 0.82 -10.30
N TYR A 157 26.34 1.41 -9.12
CA TYR A 157 25.88 0.67 -7.94
C TYR A 157 24.39 0.29 -7.96
N PHE A 158 23.64 0.71 -8.99
CA PHE A 158 22.28 0.23 -9.21
C PHE A 158 22.32 -1.14 -9.88
N ASN A 159 21.98 -2.18 -9.13
CA ASN A 159 22.08 -3.57 -9.60
C ASN A 159 21.04 -3.96 -10.68
N ARG A 160 20.13 -3.06 -11.08
CA ARG A 160 19.06 -3.35 -12.05
C ARG A 160 18.70 -2.14 -12.91
N LYS A 161 18.55 -2.38 -14.20
CA LYS A 161 17.92 -1.45 -15.16
C LYS A 161 16.41 -1.48 -14.99
N MET A 162 15.75 -0.38 -15.33
CA MET A 162 14.28 -0.30 -15.29
C MET A 162 13.65 -1.09 -16.41
N ARG A 163 12.60 -1.82 -16.04
CA ARG A 163 11.73 -2.52 -16.97
C ARG A 163 10.64 -1.58 -17.49
N PRO A 164 10.12 -1.84 -18.70
CA PRO A 164 8.96 -1.10 -19.20
C PRO A 164 7.74 -1.31 -18.28
N ILE A 165 6.90 -0.28 -18.16
CA ILE A 165 5.68 -0.32 -17.33
C ILE A 165 4.72 -1.37 -17.86
N SER A 166 4.68 -1.58 -19.17
CA SER A 166 3.93 -2.67 -19.82
C SER A 166 4.26 -4.07 -19.28
N SER A 167 5.39 -4.26 -18.59
CA SER A 167 5.81 -5.54 -17.99
C SER A 167 5.71 -5.60 -16.46
N PHE A 168 4.97 -4.68 -15.84
CA PHE A 168 4.88 -4.57 -14.37
C PHE A 168 4.24 -5.75 -13.64
N GLY A 169 3.73 -6.77 -14.34
CA GLY A 169 3.29 -8.02 -13.74
C GLY A 169 4.33 -8.65 -12.78
N PHE A 170 5.63 -8.56 -13.13
CA PHE A 170 6.74 -9.16 -12.38
C PHE A 170 7.81 -8.14 -11.93
N VAL A 171 7.41 -6.88 -11.76
CA VAL A 171 8.29 -5.81 -11.29
C VAL A 171 8.71 -6.06 -9.84
N LYS A 172 9.98 -5.84 -9.52
CA LYS A 172 10.45 -5.91 -8.14
C LYS A 172 10.35 -4.53 -7.50
N ALA A 173 10.16 -4.49 -6.18
CA ALA A 173 9.99 -3.23 -5.48
C ALA A 173 11.17 -2.26 -5.64
N THR A 174 12.39 -2.78 -5.75
CA THR A 174 13.57 -1.93 -6.01
C THR A 174 13.50 -1.22 -7.36
N GLU A 175 12.82 -1.79 -8.35
CA GLU A 175 12.56 -1.13 -9.63
C GLU A 175 11.51 -0.04 -9.46
N ILE A 176 10.42 -0.31 -8.74
CA ILE A 176 9.42 0.73 -8.41
C ILE A 176 10.05 1.89 -7.63
N LYS A 177 10.91 1.61 -6.66
CA LYS A 177 11.64 2.62 -5.89
C LYS A 177 12.47 3.53 -6.80
N ASN A 178 13.19 2.93 -7.75
CA ASN A 178 14.04 3.69 -8.66
C ASN A 178 13.20 4.56 -9.59
N ILE A 179 12.09 4.01 -10.11
CA ILE A 179 11.16 4.79 -10.92
C ILE A 179 10.60 5.95 -10.09
N LEU A 180 10.09 5.66 -8.89
CA LEU A 180 9.48 6.66 -8.01
C LEU A 180 10.39 7.85 -7.73
N PHE A 181 11.66 7.60 -7.40
CA PHE A 181 12.57 8.68 -6.96
C PHE A 181 13.39 9.32 -8.08
N TYR A 182 13.59 8.66 -9.22
CA TYR A 182 14.49 9.15 -10.27
C TYR A 182 13.81 9.39 -11.62
N ASP A 183 12.77 8.62 -11.95
CA ASP A 183 12.19 8.64 -13.30
C ASP A 183 10.77 9.19 -13.36
N LEU A 184 9.99 9.05 -12.28
CA LEU A 184 8.56 9.35 -12.27
C LEU A 184 8.30 10.80 -12.69
N LEU A 185 8.81 11.77 -11.94
CA LEU A 185 8.59 13.18 -12.27
C LEU A 185 9.27 13.59 -13.60
N PRO A 186 10.55 13.26 -13.85
CA PRO A 186 11.22 13.69 -15.08
C PRO A 186 10.59 13.16 -16.37
N ILE A 187 10.01 11.95 -16.35
CA ILE A 187 9.36 11.35 -17.51
C ILE A 187 7.92 11.84 -17.63
N PHE A 188 7.14 11.82 -16.55
CA PHE A 188 5.69 12.07 -16.61
C PHE A 188 5.33 13.56 -16.71
N GLN A 189 6.21 14.48 -16.33
CA GLN A 189 6.02 15.92 -16.57
C GLN A 189 5.80 16.29 -18.05
N LEU A 190 6.23 15.40 -18.97
CA LEU A 190 6.12 15.61 -20.42
C LEU A 190 4.74 15.22 -20.96
N TYR A 191 3.89 14.59 -20.13
CA TYR A 191 2.62 14.01 -20.55
C TYR A 191 1.45 14.38 -19.65
N LEU A 192 1.71 14.79 -18.40
CA LEU A 192 0.68 15.12 -17.43
C LEU A 192 0.47 16.63 -17.30
N PRO A 193 -0.77 17.06 -17.01
CA PRO A 193 -1.03 18.44 -16.62
C PRO A 193 -0.37 18.76 -15.28
N ILE A 194 -0.20 20.05 -14.99
CA ILE A 194 0.60 20.53 -13.86
C ILE A 194 -0.04 20.16 -12.51
N GLU A 195 -1.37 20.06 -12.47
CA GLU A 195 -2.16 19.69 -11.29
C GLU A 195 -1.83 18.24 -10.88
N LYS A 196 -1.99 17.29 -11.82
CA LYS A 196 -1.62 15.88 -11.60
C LYS A 196 -0.14 15.70 -11.31
N LEU A 197 0.73 16.47 -11.96
CA LEU A 197 2.17 16.43 -11.67
C LEU A 197 2.48 16.94 -10.24
N SER A 198 1.79 17.97 -9.78
CA SER A 198 1.95 18.51 -8.42
C SER A 198 1.50 17.49 -7.38
N HIS A 199 0.36 16.83 -7.61
CA HIS A 199 -0.14 15.73 -6.78
C HIS A 199 0.87 14.57 -6.69
N LEU A 200 1.42 14.12 -7.82
CA LEU A 200 2.49 13.10 -7.82
C LEU A 200 3.75 13.56 -7.11
N THR A 201 4.07 14.85 -7.16
CA THR A 201 5.22 15.42 -6.46
C THR A 201 5.04 15.29 -4.95
N LEU A 202 3.83 15.50 -4.41
CA LEU A 202 3.54 15.28 -2.99
C LEU A 202 3.85 13.83 -2.59
N PHE A 203 3.38 12.86 -3.38
CA PHE A 203 3.66 11.43 -3.16
C PHE A 203 5.16 11.11 -3.09
N VAL A 204 5.91 11.59 -4.08
CA VAL A 204 7.36 11.40 -4.16
C VAL A 204 8.05 12.06 -2.96
N CYS A 205 7.66 13.29 -2.61
CA CYS A 205 8.28 14.06 -1.54
C CYS A 205 8.08 13.42 -0.17
N PHE A 206 6.85 13.13 0.25
CA PHE A 206 6.64 12.54 1.58
C PHE A 206 7.26 11.15 1.67
N THR A 207 7.20 10.35 0.60
CA THR A 207 7.81 9.02 0.57
C THR A 207 9.34 9.13 0.66
N ARG A 208 9.95 10.11 -0.01
CA ARG A 208 11.39 10.35 0.04
C ARG A 208 11.83 10.79 1.44
N LEU A 209 11.06 11.63 2.12
CA LEU A 209 11.35 12.08 3.48
C LEU A 209 11.32 10.93 4.48
N LEU A 210 10.35 10.01 4.35
CA LEU A 210 10.26 8.83 5.21
C LEU A 210 11.30 7.75 4.89
N TYR A 211 11.78 7.70 3.65
CA TYR A 211 12.80 6.74 3.22
C TYR A 211 14.25 7.21 3.46
N ALA A 212 14.50 8.51 3.36
CA ALA A 212 15.83 9.08 3.51
C ALA A 212 16.31 9.11 4.97
N GLU A 213 17.61 9.30 5.16
CA GLU A 213 18.10 9.83 6.42
C GLU A 213 17.42 11.18 6.72
N SER A 214 17.17 11.43 8.00
CA SER A 214 16.32 12.53 8.44
C SER A 214 16.88 13.90 8.03
N ILE A 215 16.33 14.47 6.96
CA ILE A 215 16.71 15.79 6.44
C ILE A 215 16.32 16.90 7.43
N PHE A 216 15.19 16.73 8.12
CA PHE A 216 14.65 17.71 9.08
C PHE A 216 14.75 17.26 10.55
N GLY A 217 15.66 16.33 10.86
CA GLY A 217 15.84 15.83 12.22
C GLY A 217 14.55 15.25 12.83
N SER A 218 14.17 15.67 14.02
CA SER A 218 12.93 15.21 14.67
C SER A 218 11.64 15.64 13.95
N ASN A 219 11.72 16.62 13.03
CA ASN A 219 10.55 17.15 12.33
C ASN A 219 10.21 16.41 11.03
N THR A 220 11.07 15.52 10.54
CA THR A 220 10.88 14.84 9.25
C THR A 220 9.53 14.13 9.16
N SER A 221 9.13 13.40 10.20
CA SER A 221 7.84 12.70 10.23
C SER A 221 6.66 13.67 10.18
N ASN A 222 6.76 14.81 10.87
CA ASN A 222 5.70 15.82 10.89
C ASN A 222 5.53 16.49 9.51
N VAL A 223 6.64 16.81 8.84
CA VAL A 223 6.62 17.39 7.50
C VAL A 223 6.07 16.38 6.48
N ALA A 224 6.54 15.13 6.52
CA ALA A 224 6.03 14.08 5.66
C ALA A 224 4.51 13.84 5.88
N ASN A 225 4.04 13.86 7.12
CA ASN A 225 2.62 13.70 7.41
C ASN A 225 1.77 14.84 6.83
N LYS A 226 2.23 16.10 6.89
CA LYS A 226 1.52 17.22 6.25
C LYS A 226 1.42 17.06 4.74
N LEU A 227 2.50 16.65 4.08
CA LEU A 227 2.50 16.39 2.64
C LEU A 227 1.61 15.20 2.27
N PHE A 228 1.57 14.16 3.11
CA PHE A 228 0.64 13.04 2.95
C PHE A 228 -0.82 13.47 3.08
N GLN A 229 -1.15 14.33 4.05
CA GLN A 229 -2.49 14.87 4.22
C GLN A 229 -2.93 15.68 3.00
N HIS A 230 -2.06 16.55 2.47
CA HIS A 230 -2.34 17.28 1.22
C HIS A 230 -2.54 16.34 0.03
N PHE A 231 -1.69 15.33 -0.13
CA PHE A 231 -1.84 14.33 -1.20
C PHE A 231 -3.20 13.61 -1.14
N TYR A 232 -3.72 13.35 0.05
CA TYR A 232 -4.99 12.66 0.20
C TYR A 232 -6.20 13.60 0.02
N HIS A 233 -6.17 14.79 0.61
CA HIS A 233 -7.25 15.77 0.48
C HIS A 233 -7.46 16.24 -0.95
N ASP A 234 -6.38 16.56 -1.67
CA ASP A 234 -6.47 16.98 -3.07
C ASP A 234 -7.05 15.87 -3.97
N HIS A 235 -6.97 14.59 -3.54
CA HIS A 235 -7.52 13.47 -4.31
C HIS A 235 -9.03 13.30 -4.14
N ASP A 236 -9.54 13.49 -2.92
CA ASP A 236 -10.97 13.40 -2.64
C ASP A 236 -11.75 14.48 -3.39
N GLU A 237 -11.20 15.69 -3.51
CA GLU A 237 -11.80 16.79 -4.28
C GLU A 237 -11.86 16.47 -5.79
N GLU A 238 -10.79 15.87 -6.36
CA GLU A 238 -10.78 15.43 -7.77
C GLU A 238 -11.81 14.31 -8.05
N GLU A 239 -11.97 13.34 -7.15
CA GLU A 239 -12.96 12.26 -7.32
C GLU A 239 -14.40 12.78 -7.19
N GLU A 240 -14.67 13.71 -6.27
CA GLU A 240 -15.99 14.36 -6.14
C GLU A 240 -16.34 15.18 -7.39
N GLU A 241 -15.40 15.94 -7.96
CA GLU A 241 -15.60 16.69 -9.21
C GLU A 241 -15.86 15.75 -10.41
N GLU A 242 -15.12 14.65 -10.55
CA GLU A 242 -15.33 13.66 -11.62
C GLU A 242 -16.69 12.94 -11.47
N GLU A 243 -17.12 12.62 -10.26
CA GLU A 243 -18.45 12.04 -10.01
C GLU A 243 -19.60 13.02 -10.30
N GLU A 244 -19.45 14.30 -9.92
CA GLU A 244 -20.42 15.35 -10.26
C GLU A 244 -20.49 15.60 -11.77
N GLU A 245 -19.36 15.58 -12.49
CA GLU A 245 -19.32 15.64 -13.95
C GLU A 245 -20.02 14.43 -14.59
N GLU A 246 -19.76 13.19 -14.13
CA GLU A 246 -20.43 11.99 -14.64
C GLU A 246 -21.96 12.01 -14.41
N ILE A 247 -22.42 12.56 -13.29
CA ILE A 247 -23.86 12.71 -12.97
C ILE A 247 -24.52 13.80 -13.83
N SER A 248 -23.75 14.82 -14.26
CA SER A 248 -24.24 15.92 -15.10
C SER A 248 -24.38 15.56 -16.59
N ILE A 249 -23.75 14.48 -17.05
CA ILE A 249 -23.84 14.00 -18.43
C ILE A 249 -25.14 13.17 -18.58
N PRO A 250 -26.11 13.57 -19.42
CA PRO A 250 -27.33 12.79 -19.59
C PRO A 250 -27.01 11.42 -20.16
N VAL A 251 -27.34 10.38 -19.40
CA VAL A 251 -27.20 8.96 -19.75
C VAL A 251 -27.97 8.69 -21.04
N THR A 252 -27.29 8.79 -22.18
CA THR A 252 -27.81 8.30 -23.46
C THR A 252 -27.57 6.80 -23.52
N GLN A 253 -28.67 6.05 -23.58
CA GLN A 253 -28.71 4.59 -23.61
C GLN A 253 -27.82 4.00 -24.72
N PHE A 254 -26.64 3.49 -24.36
CA PHE A 254 -25.92 2.56 -25.22
C PHE A 254 -26.44 1.13 -24.98
N ARG A 255 -27.33 0.70 -25.89
CA ARG A 255 -27.73 -0.71 -26.04
C ARG A 255 -26.50 -1.55 -26.35
N ARG A 256 -26.09 -2.43 -25.41
CA ARG A 256 -25.13 -3.51 -25.69
C ARG A 256 -25.82 -4.58 -26.53
N GLY A 257 -25.65 -4.50 -27.84
CA GLY A 257 -25.90 -5.60 -28.78
C GLY A 257 -24.61 -6.39 -28.99
N THR A 258 -24.62 -7.67 -28.65
CA THR A 258 -24.06 -8.83 -29.39
C THR A 258 -23.97 -10.03 -28.44
N GLY A 259 -25.07 -10.78 -28.37
CA GLY A 259 -25.05 -12.13 -27.83
C GLY A 259 -24.41 -13.07 -28.85
N ILE A 260 -23.41 -13.82 -28.42
CA ILE A 260 -22.82 -14.92 -29.16
C ILE A 260 -23.75 -16.14 -29.00
N ILE A 261 -24.31 -16.59 -30.12
CA ILE A 261 -25.11 -17.81 -30.23
C ILE A 261 -24.14 -19.00 -30.27
N ILE A 262 -24.24 -19.91 -29.30
CA ILE A 262 -23.61 -21.23 -29.36
C ILE A 262 -24.73 -22.24 -29.64
N ASN A 263 -24.80 -22.73 -30.87
CA ASN A 263 -25.66 -23.86 -31.24
C ASN A 263 -25.04 -25.16 -30.71
N LYS A 264 -25.80 -25.90 -29.89
CA LYS A 264 -25.59 -27.33 -29.66
C LYS A 264 -26.51 -28.08 -30.61
N ASN A 265 -25.92 -28.88 -31.50
CA ASN A 265 -26.51 -30.13 -31.98
C ASN A 265 -25.93 -31.27 -31.14
#